data_AF-A0A2V7VGZ6-F1
#
_entry.id   AF-A0A2V7VGZ6-F1
#
_cell.length_a   1.000
_cell.length_b   1.000
_cell.length_c   1.000
_cell.angle_alpha   90.00
_cell.angle_beta   90.00
_cell.angle_gamma   90.00
#
_symmetry.space_group_name_H-M   'P 1'
#
loop_
_entity.id
_entity.type
_entity.pdbx_description
1 polymer ?
#
loop_
_entity_poly.entity_id
_entity_poly.type
_entity_poly.pdbx_seq_one_letter_code
_entity_poly.pdbx_strand_id
1 'polypeptide(L)' 'MALSIEEKYDEVRQLITMGKEKGYLLYEEVGDMLPAEITSADELDDIFSMFGS' A
#
# COMPACT_ATOMS: atom_id res chain seq x y z
N MET A 1 2.88 13.00 14.37
CA MET A 1 2.30 12.72 13.04
C MET A 1 3.25 11.72 12.41
N ALA A 2 2.87 10.44 12.39
CA ALA A 2 3.64 9.46 11.62
C ALA A 2 3.44 9.83 10.15
N LEU A 3 4.54 9.98 9.40
CA LEU A 3 4.45 10.14 7.95
C LEU A 3 3.97 8.79 7.41
N SER A 4 2.75 8.78 6.88
CA SER A 4 2.14 7.61 6.28
C SER A 4 2.93 7.16 5.06
N ILE A 5 3.07 5.85 4.89
CA ILE A 5 3.85 5.25 3.80
C ILE A 5 3.37 5.71 2.40
N GLU A 6 2.07 5.93 2.24
CA GLU A 6 1.46 6.48 1.02
C GLU A 6 1.92 7.91 0.67
N GLU A 7 2.41 8.69 1.63
CA GLU A 7 2.97 10.04 1.37
C GLU A 7 4.41 9.97 0.88
N LYS A 8 5.12 8.89 1.22
CA LYS A 8 6.49 8.65 0.76
C LYS A 8 6.53 7.99 -0.61
N TYR A 9 5.57 7.11 -0.89
CA TYR A 9 5.53 6.31 -2.10
C TYR A 9 4.20 6.53 -2.83
N ASP A 10 4.28 7.22 -3.96
CA ASP A 10 3.09 7.51 -4.78
C ASP A 10 2.47 6.21 -5.34
N GLU A 11 3.30 5.21 -5.68
CA GLU A 11 2.80 3.91 -6.12
C GLU A 11 1.94 3.23 -5.05
N VAL A 12 2.32 3.32 -3.77
CA VAL A 12 1.55 2.76 -2.65
C VAL A 12 0.21 3.49 -2.50
N ARG A 13 0.20 4.81 -2.65
CA ARG A 13 -1.04 5.60 -2.62
C ARG A 13 -1.99 5.21 -3.75
N GLN A 14 -1.45 4.98 -4.95
CA GLN A 14 -2.22 4.47 -6.09
C GLN A 14 -2.76 3.07 -5.81
N LEU A 15 -1.93 2.20 -5.25
CA LEU A 15 -2.29 0.84 -4.80
C LEU A 15 -3.48 0.88 -3.84
N ILE A 16 -3.42 1.77 -2.83
CA ILE A 16 -4.48 1.96 -1.84
C ILE A 16 -5.77 2.44 -2.49
N THR A 17 -5.65 3.43 -3.38
CA THR A 17 -6.80 3.96 -4.11
C THR A 17 -7.45 2.88 -4.97
N MET A 18 -6.67 2.12 -5.75
CA MET A 18 -7.17 1.02 -6.58
C MET A 18 -7.82 -0.07 -5.73
N GLY A 19 -7.22 -0.45 -4.60
CA GLY A 19 -7.80 -1.48 -3.73
C GLY A 19 -9.05 -1.01 -3.01
N LYS A 20 -9.16 0.28 -2.67
CA LYS A 20 -10.39 0.87 -2.15
C LYS A 20 -11.50 0.97 -3.20
N GLU A 21 -11.17 1.31 -4.45
CA GLU A 21 -12.15 1.36 -5.53
C GLU A 21 -12.63 -0.03 -5.97
N LYS A 22 -11.71 -0.99 -6.12
CA LYS A 22 -12.04 -2.37 -6.49
C LYS A 22 -12.61 -3.20 -5.32
N GLY A 23 -12.28 -2.83 -4.09
CA GLY A 23 -12.57 -3.59 -2.86
C GLY A 23 -11.67 -4.80 -2.65
N TYR A 24 -10.68 -5.04 -3.53
CA TYR A 24 -9.69 -6.10 -3.43
C TYR A 24 -8.48 -5.80 -4.34
N LEU A 25 -7.33 -6.37 -4.00
CA LEU A 25 -6.13 -6.37 -4.82
C LEU A 25 -5.55 -7.77 -4.91
N LEU A 26 -4.97 -8.09 -6.06
CA LEU A 26 -4.26 -9.33 -6.25
C LEU A 26 -2.83 -9.17 -5.76
N TYR A 27 -2.24 -10.25 -5.24
CA TYR A 27 -0.84 -10.25 -4.82
C TYR A 27 0.10 -9.84 -5.96
N GLU A 28 -0.23 -10.18 -7.21
CA GLU A 28 0.51 -9.75 -8.39
C GLU A 28 0.41 -8.23 -8.62
N GLU A 29 -0.79 -7.65 -8.48
CA GLU A 29 -0.96 -6.19 -8.61
C GLU A 29 -0.28 -5.43 -7.47
N VAL A 30 -0.32 -5.99 -6.26
CA VAL A 30 0.44 -5.45 -5.14
C VAL A 30 1.93 -5.56 -5.44
N GLY A 31 2.45 -6.73 -5.82
CA GLY A 31 3.87 -6.94 -6.05
C GLY A 31 4.46 -6.11 -7.20
N ASP A 32 3.67 -5.72 -8.20
CA ASP A 32 4.11 -4.87 -9.31
C ASP A 32 4.13 -3.38 -8.93
N MET A 33 3.15 -2.93 -8.13
CA MET A 33 3.04 -1.54 -7.67
C MET A 33 3.76 -1.27 -6.35
N LEU A 34 4.07 -2.30 -5.56
CA LEU A 34 4.76 -2.13 -4.29
C LEU A 34 6.24 -1.86 -4.58
N PRO A 35 6.80 -0.75 -4.08
CA PRO A 35 8.22 -0.47 -4.23
C PRO A 35 9.02 -1.62 -3.61
N ALA A 36 10.08 -2.07 -4.29
CA ALA A 36 10.98 -3.09 -3.77
C ALA A 36 11.71 -2.67 -2.48
N GLU A 37 11.65 -1.38 -2.11
CA GLU A 37 12.14 -0.84 -0.85
C GLU A 37 11.23 -1.24 0.33
N ILE A 38 9.94 -1.44 0.07
CA ILE A 38 8.95 -1.88 1.06
C ILE A 38 9.04 -3.41 1.21
N THR A 39 9.95 -3.83 2.07
CA THR A 39 10.08 -5.23 2.50
C THR A 39 9.93 -5.38 4.02
N SER A 40 9.73 -4.26 4.71
CA SER A 40 9.56 -4.20 6.16
C SER A 40 8.13 -4.55 6.54
N ALA A 41 7.98 -5.44 7.53
CA ALA A 41 6.68 -5.80 8.08
C ALA A 41 5.89 -4.60 8.63
N ASP A 42 6.58 -3.59 9.16
CA ASP A 42 6.00 -2.35 9.69
C ASP A 42 5.34 -1.49 8.60
N GLU A 43 6.02 -1.33 7.46
CA GLU A 43 5.48 -0.57 6.32
C GLU A 43 4.32 -1.33 5.66
N LEU A 44 4.41 -2.65 5.57
CA LEU A 44 3.31 -3.47 5.08
C LEU A 44 2.07 -3.35 5.99
N ASP A 45 2.26 -3.36 7.31
CA ASP A 45 1.17 -3.19 8.28
C ASP A 45 0.46 -1.84 8.10
N ASP A 46 1.21 -0.76 7.87
CA ASP A 46 0.66 0.58 7.59
C ASP A 46 -0.23 0.57 6.33
N ILE A 47 0.24 -0.07 5.25
CA ILE A 47 -0.51 -0.25 3.99
C ILE A 47 -1.79 -1.06 4.24
N PHE A 48 -1.70 -2.20 4.93
CA PHE A 48 -2.85 -3.05 5.23
C PHE A 48 -3.87 -2.36 6.15
N SER A 49 -3.40 -1.56 7.11
CA SER A 49 -4.23 -0.76 8.00
C SER A 49 -5.05 0.29 7.23
N MET A 50 -4.48 0.87 6.17
CA MET A 50 -5.18 1.79 5.28
C MET A 50 -6.26 1.11 4.42
N PHE A 51 -6.06 -0.16 4.03
CA PHE A 51 -7.07 -0.95 3.31
C PHE A 51 -8.25 -1.39 4.19
N GLY A 52 -8.00 -1.64 5.48
CA GLY A 52 -9.01 -2.14 6.43
C GLY A 52 -9.96 -1.08 7.00
N SER A 53 -9.78 0.21 6.68
CA SER A 53 -10.52 1.35 7.24
C SER A 53 -11.43 2.06 6.24
#